data_AF-A0A3S0BM27-F1
#
_entry.id   AF-A0A3S0BM27-F1
#
_cell.length_a   1.000
_cell.length_b   1.000
_cell.length_c   1.000
_cell.angle_alpha   90.00
_cell.angle_beta   90.00
_cell.angle_gamma   90.00
#
_symmetry.space_group_name_H-M   'P 1'
#
loop_
_entity.id
_entity.type
_entity.pdbx_description
1 polymer ?
#
loop_
_entity_poly.entity_id
_entity_poly.type
_entity_poly.pdbx_seq_one_letter_code
_entity_poly.pdbx_strand_id
1 'polypeptide(L)'
;MNWRPSPFIWLCVALHLLALLLLWLEPQYWPQLALALLALHGVISLVGLLPRSNWLGANLTRLPVDAVARGEVAITIDDGPDPAVTPQVLAILRRHGATATFFCIG
;
A
#
# COMPACT_ATOMS: atom_id res chain seq x y z
N MET A 1 15.26 6.76 0.64
CA MET A 1 14.29 6.32 -0.39
C MET A 1 13.77 7.56 -1.10
N ASN A 2 13.94 7.66 -2.42
CA ASN A 2 13.35 8.75 -3.20
C ASN A 2 11.94 8.33 -3.60
N TRP A 3 10.93 8.72 -2.80
CA TRP A 3 9.54 8.46 -3.14
C TRP A 3 9.18 9.16 -4.45
N ARG A 4 8.58 8.42 -5.37
CA ARG A 4 8.13 8.90 -6.69
C ARG A 4 6.63 8.63 -6.83
N PRO A 5 5.76 9.62 -6.57
CA PRO A 5 4.32 9.44 -6.74
C PRO A 5 3.98 9.04 -8.17
N SER A 6 3.04 8.11 -8.31
CA SER A 6 2.52 7.68 -9.60
C SER A 6 1.71 8.81 -10.28
N PRO A 7 1.50 8.75 -11.60
CA PRO A 7 0.58 9.67 -12.29
C PRO A 7 -0.84 9.68 -11.69
N PHE A 8 -1.30 8.54 -11.17
CA PHE A 8 -2.60 8.43 -10.53
C PHE A 8 -2.67 9.19 -9.20
N ILE A 9 -1.59 9.19 -8.40
CA ILE A 9 -1.53 10.01 -7.19
C ILE A 9 -1.62 11.50 -7.54
N TRP A 10 -0.90 11.95 -8.57
CA TRP A 10 -0.98 13.34 -9.04
C TRP A 10 -2.38 13.70 -9.54
N LEU A 11 -3.05 12.80 -10.25
CA LEU A 11 -4.44 12.98 -10.65
C LEU A 11 -5.36 13.14 -9.43
N CYS A 12 -5.20 12.28 -8.41
CA CYS A 12 -5.97 12.38 -7.17
C CYS A 12 -5.77 13.75 -6.51
N VAL A 13 -4.52 14.22 -6.37
CA VAL A 13 -4.20 15.54 -5.82
C VAL A 13 -4.87 16.65 -6.63
N ALA A 14 -4.74 16.61 -7.96
CA ALA A 14 -5.35 17.61 -8.84
C ALA A 14 -6.89 17.65 -8.71
N LEU A 15 -7.54 16.49 -8.62
CA LEU A 15 -8.99 16.40 -8.44
C LEU A 15 -9.45 16.94 -7.08
N HIS A 16 -8.69 16.73 -6.00
CA HIS A 16 -8.98 17.32 -4.70
C HIS A 16 -8.83 18.85 -4.73
N LEU A 17 -7.75 19.37 -5.32
CA LEU A 17 -7.53 20.81 -5.47
C LEU A 17 -8.63 21.45 -6.31
N LEU A 18 -9.05 20.79 -7.40
CA LEU A 18 -10.17 21.24 -8.23
C LEU A 18 -11.49 21.24 -7.45
N ALA A 19 -11.78 20.20 -6.67
CA ALA A 19 -12.98 20.14 -5.85
C ALA A 19 -13.02 21.27 -4.80
N LEU A 20 -11.87 21.58 -4.16
CA LEU A 20 -11.76 22.70 -3.22
C LEU A 20 -11.99 24.05 -3.90
N LEU A 21 -11.41 24.24 -5.09
CA LEU A 21 -11.60 25.46 -5.88
C LEU A 21 -13.07 25.63 -6.29
N LEU A 22 -13.72 24.57 -6.77
CA LEU A 22 -15.13 24.62 -7.15
C LEU A 22 -16.06 24.83 -5.96
N LEU A 23 -15.74 24.26 -4.80
CA LEU A 23 -16.48 24.52 -3.57
C LEU A 23 -16.38 25.98 -3.14
N TRP A 24 -15.23 26.63 -3.38
CA TRP A 24 -15.02 28.05 -3.09
C TRP A 24 -15.75 28.98 -4.07
N LEU A 25 -15.72 28.66 -5.36
CA LEU A 25 -16.33 29.49 -6.41
C LEU A 25 -17.85 29.28 -6.52
N GLU A 26 -18.30 28.04 -6.43
CA GLU A 26 -19.68 27.63 -6.67
C GLU A 26 -20.19 26.70 -5.55
N PRO A 27 -20.41 27.21 -4.32
CA PRO A 27 -20.74 26.38 -3.15
C PRO A 27 -22.03 25.56 -3.29
N GLN A 28 -22.92 25.99 -4.20
CA GLN A 28 -24.19 25.32 -4.50
C GLN A 28 -24.03 23.87 -5.00
N TYR A 29 -22.87 23.52 -5.57
CA TYR A 29 -22.58 22.15 -6.05
C TYR A 29 -21.92 21.23 -5.02
N TRP A 30 -21.92 21.59 -3.73
CA TRP A 30 -21.29 20.78 -2.68
C TRP A 30 -21.75 19.31 -2.64
N PRO A 31 -23.02 18.93 -2.90
CA PRO A 31 -23.43 17.52 -2.87
C PRO A 31 -22.77 16.71 -4.00
N GLN A 32 -22.68 17.28 -5.20
CA GLN A 32 -22.04 16.63 -6.36
C GLN A 32 -20.53 16.51 -6.14
N LEU A 33 -19.89 17.54 -5.59
CA LEU A 33 -18.47 17.51 -5.25
C LEU A 33 -18.19 16.44 -4.17
N ALA A 34 -19.03 16.35 -3.14
CA ALA A 34 -18.92 15.32 -2.11
C ALA A 34 -19.09 13.90 -2.70
N LEU A 35 -20.06 13.70 -3.59
CA LEU A 35 -20.25 12.43 -4.28
C LEU A 35 -19.07 12.07 -5.18
N ALA A 36 -18.51 13.04 -5.91
CA ALA A 36 -17.33 12.84 -6.74
C ALA A 36 -16.10 12.44 -5.90
N LEU A 37 -15.89 13.11 -4.75
CA LEU A 37 -14.83 12.75 -3.82
C LEU A 37 -15.07 11.36 -3.22
N LEU A 38 -16.30 11.01 -2.85
CA LEU A 38 -16.63 9.66 -2.37
C LEU A 38 -16.33 8.60 -3.43
N ALA A 39 -16.70 8.85 -4.69
CA ALA A 39 -16.38 7.96 -5.80
C ALA A 39 -14.86 7.83 -6.01
N LEU A 40 -14.11 8.93 -5.94
CA LEU A 40 -12.65 8.93 -6.03
C LEU A 40 -12.02 8.08 -4.91
N HIS A 41 -12.51 8.21 -3.67
CA HIS A 41 -12.08 7.38 -2.55
C HIS A 41 -12.45 5.90 -2.76
N GLY A 42 -13.61 5.62 -3.36
CA GLY A 42 -13.98 4.26 -3.77
C GLY A 42 -12.98 3.65 -4.76
N VAL A 43 -12.54 4.44 -5.76
CA VAL A 43 -11.49 4.01 -6.70
C VAL A 43 -10.16 3.80 -5.99
N ILE A 44 -9.72 4.72 -5.14
CA ILE A 44 -8.48 4.58 -4.36
C ILE A 44 -8.50 3.31 -3.52
N SER A 45 -9.60 3.05 -2.80
CA SER A 45 -9.78 1.85 -1.97
C SER A 45 -9.74 0.58 -2.82
N LEU A 46 -10.48 0.53 -3.93
CA LEU A 46 -10.47 -0.63 -4.83
C LEU A 46 -9.06 -0.92 -5.36
N VAL A 47 -8.38 0.12 -5.85
CA VAL A 47 -7.03 0.03 -6.39
C VAL A 47 -6.03 -0.39 -5.32
N GLY A 48 -6.18 0.07 -4.08
CA GLY A 48 -5.32 -0.32 -2.95
C GLY A 48 -5.56 -1.75 -2.47
N LEU A 49 -6.78 -2.27 -2.60
CA LEU A 49 -7.15 -3.62 -2.20
C LEU A 49 -6.87 -4.67 -3.29
N LEU A 50 -6.65 -4.26 -4.54
CA LEU A 50 -6.31 -5.17 -5.63
C LEU A 50 -4.80 -5.45 -5.65
N PRO A 51 -4.33 -6.67 -5.33
CA PRO A 51 -2.90 -6.95 -5.12
C PRO A 51 -2.02 -6.74 -6.36
N ARG A 52 -2.64 -6.77 -7.55
CA ARG A 52 -1.97 -6.61 -8.84
C ARG A 52 -1.96 -5.17 -9.34
N SER A 53 -2.63 -4.26 -8.64
CA SER A 53 -2.68 -2.85 -9.02
C SER A 53 -1.35 -2.17 -8.74
N ASN A 54 -0.83 -1.44 -9.73
CA ASN A 54 0.37 -0.61 -9.62
C ASN A 54 0.04 0.90 -9.69
N TRP A 55 -1.24 1.29 -9.55
CA TRP A 55 -1.61 2.70 -9.71
C TRP A 55 -1.19 3.54 -8.51
N LEU A 56 -1.06 2.96 -7.30
CA LEU A 56 -0.56 3.69 -6.12
C LEU A 56 0.97 3.73 -6.04
N GLY A 57 1.65 2.90 -6.83
CA GLY A 57 3.11 2.78 -6.78
C GLY A 57 3.59 1.46 -7.37
N ALA A 58 4.91 1.29 -7.41
CA ALA A 58 5.50 0.03 -7.82
C ALA A 58 5.32 -1.03 -6.72
N ASN A 59 4.81 -2.20 -7.09
CA ASN A 59 4.72 -3.35 -6.18
C ASN A 59 5.88 -4.31 -6.46
N LEU A 60 6.57 -4.77 -5.41
CA LEU A 60 7.53 -5.86 -5.53
C LEU A 60 6.76 -7.20 -5.58
N THR A 61 6.42 -7.63 -6.80
CA THR A 61 5.69 -8.89 -7.03
C THR A 61 6.60 -10.06 -7.42
N ARG A 62 7.88 -9.77 -7.67
CA ARG A 62 8.93 -10.75 -8.01
C ARG A 62 10.26 -10.29 -7.43
N LEU A 63 11.10 -11.25 -7.06
CA LEU A 63 12.49 -11.00 -6.71
C LEU A 63 13.34 -10.69 -7.96
N PRO A 64 14.50 -10.04 -7.79
CA PRO A 64 15.50 -9.89 -8.84
C PRO A 64 15.85 -11.23 -9.52
N VAL A 65 16.16 -11.20 -10.81
CA VAL A 65 16.36 -12.42 -11.63
C VAL A 65 17.47 -13.32 -11.07
N ASP A 66 18.53 -12.72 -10.52
CA ASP A 66 19.64 -13.44 -9.91
C ASP A 66 19.21 -14.15 -8.61
N ALA A 67 18.37 -13.52 -7.80
CA ALA A 67 17.78 -14.13 -6.60
C ALA A 67 16.84 -15.29 -6.97
N VAL A 68 16.01 -15.10 -8.00
CA VAL A 68 15.14 -16.17 -8.53
C VAL A 68 15.99 -17.35 -9.04
N ALA A 69 17.08 -17.10 -9.75
CA ALA A 69 17.97 -18.13 -10.26
C ALA A 69 18.66 -18.94 -9.14
N ARG A 70 18.92 -18.31 -7.98
CA ARG A 70 19.44 -18.97 -6.78
C ARG A 70 18.35 -19.67 -5.93
N GLY A 71 17.08 -19.57 -6.33
CA GLY A 71 15.95 -20.15 -5.58
C GLY A 71 15.69 -19.44 -4.24
N GLU A 72 16.07 -18.16 -4.14
CA GLU A 72 15.89 -17.39 -2.91
C GLU A 72 14.43 -17.01 -2.67
N VAL A 73 14.07 -16.88 -1.39
CA VAL A 73 12.77 -16.41 -0.92
C VAL A 73 12.98 -15.41 0.22
N ALA A 74 12.13 -14.37 0.25
CA ALA A 74 12.08 -13.42 1.36
C ALA A 74 10.84 -13.69 2.20
N ILE A 75 11.04 -13.98 3.49
CA ILE A 75 9.95 -14.14 4.46
C ILE A 75 9.81 -12.82 5.22
N THR A 76 8.63 -12.21 5.12
CA THR A 76 8.26 -10.99 5.86
C THR A 76 7.03 -11.28 6.71
N ILE A 77 7.02 -10.78 7.94
CA ILE A 77 5.93 -10.95 8.90
C ILE A 77 5.55 -9.59 9.45
N ASP A 78 4.29 -9.22 9.29
CA ASP A 78 3.73 -7.95 9.73
C ASP A 78 3.01 -8.12 11.08
N ASP A 79 2.70 -7.00 11.73
CA ASP A 79 1.78 -6.89 12.89
C ASP A 79 2.19 -7.61 14.19
N GLY A 80 3.48 -7.66 14.51
CA GLY A 80 4.01 -8.17 15.79
C GLY A 80 4.76 -7.11 16.63
N PRO A 81 5.43 -7.49 17.74
CA PRO A 81 5.46 -8.83 18.32
C PRO A 81 4.22 -9.13 19.17
N ASP A 82 3.61 -10.29 18.94
CA ASP A 82 2.57 -10.85 19.79
C ASP A 82 3.22 -11.83 20.79
N PRO A 83 3.12 -11.59 22.12
CA PRO A 83 3.72 -12.46 23.14
C PRO A 83 3.25 -13.93 23.07
N ALA A 84 2.03 -14.18 22.60
CA ALA A 84 1.48 -15.54 22.47
C ALA A 84 1.95 -16.24 21.19
N VAL A 85 2.20 -15.51 20.09
CA VAL A 85 2.45 -16.07 18.76
C VAL A 85 3.92 -15.96 18.33
N THR A 86 4.55 -14.79 18.47
CA THR A 86 5.89 -14.51 17.94
C THR A 86 6.96 -15.49 18.44
N PRO A 87 7.01 -15.92 19.72
CA PRO A 87 7.99 -16.91 20.17
C PRO A 87 7.91 -18.24 19.42
N GLN A 88 6.70 -18.68 19.05
CA GLN A 88 6.48 -19.94 18.32
C GLN A 88 6.97 -19.82 16.88
N VAL A 89 6.67 -18.69 16.22
CA VAL A 89 7.18 -18.37 14.87
C VAL A 89 8.71 -18.37 14.85
N LEU A 90 9.35 -17.71 15.83
CA LEU A 90 10.80 -17.67 15.95
C LEU A 90 11.40 -19.07 16.18
N ALA A 91 10.73 -19.94 16.92
CA ALA A 91 11.16 -21.32 17.10
C ALA A 91 11.10 -22.12 15.80
N ILE A 92 10.06 -21.93 14.98
CA ILE A 92 9.93 -22.55 13.65
C ILE A 92 11.06 -22.06 12.72
N LEU A 93 11.29 -20.74 12.64
CA LEU A 93 12.36 -20.17 11.82
C LEU A 93 13.73 -20.73 12.22
N ARG A 94 14.03 -20.77 13.52
CA ARG A 94 15.29 -21.35 14.05
C ARG A 94 15.44 -22.83 13.70
N ARG A 95 14.38 -23.63 13.86
CA ARG A 95 14.40 -25.06 13.52
C ARG A 95 14.74 -25.31 12.04
N HIS A 96 14.33 -24.40 11.17
CA HIS A 96 14.61 -24.49 9.72
C HIS A 96 15.86 -23.70 9.28
N GLY A 97 16.60 -23.08 10.21
CA GLY A 97 17.74 -22.22 9.85
C GLY A 97 17.35 -21.03 8.96
N ALA A 98 16.07 -20.64 8.97
CA ALA A 98 15.53 -19.61 8.10
C ALA A 98 15.57 -18.23 8.77
N THR A 99 15.84 -17.20 7.96
CA THR A 99 15.77 -15.79 8.38
C THR A 99 14.50 -15.14 7.83
N ALA A 100 13.85 -14.33 8.66
CA ALA A 100 12.69 -13.52 8.26
C ALA A 100 12.87 -12.07 8.74
N THR A 101 12.21 -11.14 8.05
CA THR A 101 12.10 -9.73 8.47
C THR A 101 10.76 -9.51 9.16
N PHE A 102 10.78 -8.91 10.35
CA PHE A 102 9.56 -8.57 11.09
C PHE A 102 9.30 -7.07 10.98
N PHE A 103 8.12 -6.68 10.51
CA PHE A 103 7.63 -5.31 10.50
C PHE A 103 6.72 -5.12 11.72
N CYS A 104 7.35 -4.79 12.84
CA CYS A 104 6.66 -4.69 14.13
C CYS A 104 5.83 -3.40 14.25
N ILE A 105 4.70 -3.50 14.94
CA ILE A 105 3.87 -2.39 15.41
C ILE A 105 3.92 -2.39 16.95
N GLY A 106 4.44 -1.32 17.55
CA GLY A 106 4.67 -1.22 19.00
C GLY A 106 5.66 -0.14 19.38
#